data_AF-A0A9N8Q247-F1
#
_entry.id   AF-A0A9N8Q247-F1
#
_cell.length_a   1.000
_cell.length_b   1.000
_cell.length_c   1.000
_cell.angle_alpha   90.00
_cell.angle_beta   90.00
_cell.angle_gamma   90.00
#
_symmetry.space_group_name_H-M   'P 1'
#
loop_
_entity.id
_entity.type
_entity.pdbx_description
1 polymer ?
#
loop_
_entity_poly.entity_id
_entity_poly.type
_entity_poly.pdbx_seq_one_letter_code
_entity_poly.pdbx_strand_id
1 'polypeptide(L)'
;MRKKAELNHFNLINELRVTEENDFKNYMRMRDSSFQKLLSLVSPYLKKQDTHMRKSLTPEEKLAVTLRFLATGRSFENLKYSTLISPRAISAAVMDTCNTLMHLLSLLQA
;
A
#
# COMPACT_ATOMS: atom_id res chain seq x y z
N MET A 1 -11.75 -0.36 19.41
CA MET A 1 -10.61 -1.02 18.71
C MET A 1 -11.00 -2.30 17.93
N ARG A 2 -12.14 -2.96 18.20
CA ARG A 2 -12.55 -4.21 17.51
C ARG A 2 -12.94 -4.08 16.02
N LYS A 3 -13.61 -2.99 15.58
CA LYS A 3 -14.10 -2.86 14.18
C LYS A 3 -13.03 -2.60 13.11
N LYS A 4 -11.82 -2.16 13.49
CA LYS A 4 -10.74 -1.91 12.51
C LYS A 4 -10.17 -3.22 11.95
N ALA A 5 -10.38 -4.35 12.62
CA ALA A 5 -9.86 -5.64 12.19
C ALA A 5 -10.79 -6.38 11.22
N GLU A 6 -12.02 -5.91 10.98
CA GLU A 6 -12.99 -6.57 10.08
C GLU A 6 -13.24 -5.74 8.80
N LEU A 7 -13.33 -4.41 8.91
CA LEU A 7 -13.65 -3.49 7.80
C LEU A 7 -12.41 -2.84 7.15
N ASN A 8 -11.25 -3.46 7.32
CA ASN A 8 -9.98 -2.91 6.90
C ASN A 8 -9.66 -3.29 5.45
N HIS A 9 -9.24 -2.32 4.63
CA HIS A 9 -8.77 -2.50 3.25
C HIS A 9 -7.80 -3.66 3.03
N PHE A 10 -6.94 -3.98 4.01
CA PHE A 10 -6.01 -5.10 3.95
C PHE A 10 -6.68 -6.45 4.04
N ASN A 11 -7.80 -6.58 4.77
CA ASN A 11 -8.57 -7.81 4.76
C ASN A 11 -9.18 -8.03 3.38
N LEU A 12 -9.76 -6.98 2.80
CA LEU A 12 -10.28 -7.04 1.43
C LEU A 12 -9.17 -7.45 0.45
N ILE A 13 -7.97 -6.88 0.55
CA ILE A 13 -6.86 -7.27 -0.33
C ILE A 13 -6.54 -8.78 -0.18
N ASN A 14 -6.53 -9.31 1.03
CA ASN A 14 -6.29 -10.73 1.27
C ASN A 14 -7.43 -11.62 0.77
N GLU A 15 -8.69 -11.18 0.91
CA GLU A 15 -9.85 -11.87 0.33
C GLU A 15 -9.76 -11.89 -1.20
N LEU A 16 -9.44 -10.76 -1.83
CA LEU A 16 -9.29 -10.67 -3.29
C LEU A 16 -8.16 -11.55 -3.85
N ARG A 17 -7.20 -11.97 -3.02
CA ARG A 17 -6.15 -12.94 -3.40
C ARG A 17 -6.69 -14.37 -3.47
N VAL A 18 -7.76 -14.69 -2.75
CA VAL A 18 -8.30 -16.07 -2.62
C VAL A 18 -9.64 -16.28 -3.32
N THR A 19 -10.36 -15.22 -3.67
CA THR A 19 -11.69 -15.34 -4.31
C THR A 19 -11.59 -15.66 -5.81
N GLU A 20 -11.15 -14.72 -6.64
CA GLU A 20 -11.08 -14.86 -8.11
C GLU A 20 -9.69 -14.46 -8.62
N GLU A 21 -9.17 -15.17 -9.62
CA GLU A 21 -7.79 -15.01 -10.12
C GLU A 21 -7.47 -13.56 -10.57
N ASN A 22 -8.48 -12.82 -11.03
CA ASN A 22 -8.29 -11.47 -11.56
C ASN A 22 -8.73 -10.35 -10.62
N ASP A 23 -9.35 -10.64 -9.48
CA ASP A 23 -9.94 -9.61 -8.63
C ASP A 23 -8.88 -8.73 -7.97
N PHE A 24 -7.82 -9.34 -7.41
CA PHE A 24 -6.66 -8.61 -6.95
C PHE A 24 -6.08 -7.73 -8.06
N LYS A 25 -5.92 -8.29 -9.27
CA LYS A 25 -5.36 -7.58 -10.42
C LYS A 25 -6.23 -6.41 -10.84
N ASN A 26 -7.55 -6.55 -10.86
CA ASN A 26 -8.48 -5.49 -11.20
C ASN A 26 -8.47 -4.38 -10.15
N TYR A 27 -8.40 -4.77 -8.88
CA TYR A 27 -8.41 -3.85 -7.75
C TYR A 27 -7.12 -3.04 -7.62
N MET A 28 -5.97 -3.71 -7.77
CA MET A 28 -4.62 -3.14 -7.62
C MET A 28 -4.01 -2.66 -8.94
N ARG A 29 -4.64 -2.97 -10.09
CA ARG A 29 -4.10 -2.78 -11.44
C ARG A 29 -2.73 -3.46 -11.64
N MET A 30 -2.44 -4.50 -10.86
CA MET A 30 -1.16 -5.22 -10.83
C MET A 30 -1.39 -6.67 -10.42
N ARG A 31 -0.69 -7.63 -11.06
CA ARG A 31 -0.74 -9.04 -10.65
C ARG A 31 -0.13 -9.20 -9.26
N ASP A 32 -0.63 -10.14 -8.45
CA ASP A 32 -0.10 -10.38 -7.10
C ASP A 32 1.38 -10.76 -7.13
N SER A 33 1.82 -11.59 -8.08
CA SER A 33 3.25 -11.93 -8.23
C SER A 33 4.14 -10.71 -8.48
N SER A 34 3.66 -9.74 -9.28
CA SER A 34 4.36 -8.47 -9.50
C SER A 34 4.34 -7.59 -8.25
N PHE A 35 3.23 -7.59 -7.52
CA PHE A 35 3.12 -6.88 -6.24
C PHE A 35 4.11 -7.43 -5.21
N GLN A 36 4.20 -8.76 -5.04
CA GLN A 36 5.14 -9.38 -4.10
C GLN A 36 6.60 -9.10 -4.48
N LYS A 37 6.93 -9.15 -5.78
CA LYS A 37 8.26 -8.79 -6.27
C LYS A 37 8.57 -7.31 -6.03
N LEU A 38 7.61 -6.43 -6.24
CA LEU A 38 7.80 -5.01 -5.96
C LEU A 38 7.97 -4.76 -4.47
N LEU A 39 7.14 -5.42 -3.65
CA LEU A 39 7.18 -5.35 -2.20
C LEU A 39 8.54 -5.76 -1.66
N SER A 40 9.14 -6.84 -2.14
CA SER A 40 10.47 -7.27 -1.69
C SER A 40 11.56 -6.25 -2.02
N LEU A 41 11.46 -5.57 -3.17
CA LEU A 41 12.40 -4.52 -3.57
C LEU A 41 12.26 -3.23 -2.75
N VAL A 42 11.03 -2.79 -2.48
CA VAL A 42 10.78 -1.53 -1.74
C VAL A 42 10.86 -1.69 -0.22
N SER A 43 10.63 -2.91 0.30
CA SER A 43 10.55 -3.17 1.75
C SER A 43 11.75 -2.67 2.55
N PRO A 44 13.01 -2.84 2.11
CA PRO A 44 14.17 -2.33 2.83
C PRO A 44 14.15 -0.80 3.01
N TYR A 45 13.56 -0.07 2.07
CA TYR A 45 13.52 1.39 2.04
C TYR A 45 12.27 1.97 2.70
N LEU A 46 11.17 1.20 2.73
CA LEU A 46 9.88 1.63 3.32
C LEU A 46 9.72 1.25 4.79
N LYS A 47 10.60 0.43 5.33
CA LYS A 47 10.59 0.03 6.73
C LYS A 47 10.93 1.23 7.61
N LYS A 48 9.91 1.87 8.20
CA LYS A 48 10.07 2.87 9.27
C LYS A 48 10.06 2.15 10.62
N GLN A 49 10.82 2.67 11.57
CA GLN A 49 10.75 2.21 12.96
C GLN A 49 9.38 2.57 13.56
N ASP A 50 8.81 1.64 14.32
CA ASP A 50 7.65 1.93 15.15
C ASP A 50 8.01 2.98 16.20
N THR A 51 7.09 3.91 16.46
CA THR A 51 7.24 4.88 17.55
C THR A 51 6.35 4.47 18.71
N HIS A 52 6.74 4.79 19.94
CA HIS A 52 5.96 4.49 21.16
C HIS A 52 4.50 4.97 21.10
N MET A 53 4.20 5.98 20.29
CA MET A 53 2.89 6.62 20.20
C MET A 53 1.99 6.05 19.08
N ARG A 54 2.55 5.38 18.06
CA ARG A 54 1.77 4.88 16.91
C ARG A 54 2.50 3.75 16.19
N LYS A 55 1.80 2.63 15.98
CA LYS A 55 2.22 1.56 15.06
C LYS A 55 2.37 2.15 13.66
N SER A 56 3.56 2.06 13.09
CA SER A 56 3.83 2.51 11.73
C SER A 56 3.06 1.63 10.75
N LEU A 57 2.68 2.20 9.61
CA LEU A 57 2.24 1.39 8.48
C LEU A 57 3.37 0.45 8.06
N THR A 58 3.05 -0.82 7.83
CA THR A 58 4.01 -1.78 7.30
C THR A 58 4.39 -1.42 5.85
N PRO A 59 5.51 -1.92 5.31
CA PRO A 59 5.84 -1.73 3.90
C PRO A 59 4.74 -2.20 2.95
N GLU A 60 4.07 -3.32 3.25
CA GLU A 60 2.94 -3.82 2.47
C GLU A 60 1.76 -2.84 2.51
N GLU A 61 1.45 -2.31 3.69
CA GLU A 61 0.35 -1.35 3.85
C GLU A 61 0.60 -0.05 3.06
N LYS A 62 1.83 0.46 3.11
CA LYS A 62 2.26 1.64 2.36
C LYS A 62 2.22 1.42 0.85
N LEU A 63 2.72 0.28 0.39
CA LEU A 63 2.73 -0.03 -1.03
C LEU A 63 1.29 -0.19 -1.55
N ALA A 64 0.45 -0.91 -0.82
CA ALA A 64 -0.92 -1.16 -1.24
C ALA A 64 -1.77 0.11 -1.30
N VAL A 65 -1.71 0.98 -0.28
CA VAL A 65 -2.45 2.26 -0.32
C VAL A 65 -1.95 3.17 -1.44
N THR A 66 -0.64 3.14 -1.72
CA THR A 66 -0.05 3.93 -2.81
C THR A 66 -0.52 3.43 -4.17
N LEU A 67 -0.47 2.12 -4.43
CA LEU A 67 -0.98 1.55 -5.67
C LEU A 67 -2.48 1.81 -5.83
N ARG A 68 -3.27 1.73 -4.75
CA ARG A 68 -4.69 2.05 -4.80
C ARG A 68 -4.94 3.51 -5.16
N PHE A 69 -4.14 4.43 -4.63
CA PHE A 69 -4.17 5.85 -4.99
C PHE A 69 -3.84 6.03 -6.47
N LEU A 70 -2.72 5.49 -6.95
CA LEU A 70 -2.28 5.58 -8.34
C LEU A 70 -3.28 4.95 -9.33
N ALA A 71 -3.91 3.84 -8.95
CA ALA A 71 -4.88 3.14 -9.78
C ALA A 71 -6.23 3.86 -9.91
N THR A 72 -6.61 4.70 -8.94
CA THR A 72 -7.95 5.32 -8.89
C THR A 72 -7.96 6.83 -9.01
N GLY A 73 -6.85 7.53 -8.73
CA GLY A 73 -6.77 8.99 -8.72
C GLY A 73 -7.65 9.66 -7.65
N ARG A 74 -8.15 8.91 -6.66
CA ARG A 74 -9.03 9.44 -5.61
C ARG A 74 -8.25 10.33 -4.64
N SER A 75 -8.94 11.30 -4.04
CA SER A 75 -8.35 12.12 -2.97
C SER A 75 -8.00 11.30 -1.73
N PHE A 76 -7.02 11.76 -0.95
CA PHE A 76 -6.63 11.12 0.32
C PHE A 76 -7.78 11.09 1.33
N GLU A 77 -8.66 12.09 1.31
CA GLU A 77 -9.89 12.09 2.13
C GLU A 77 -10.82 10.96 1.77
N ASN A 78 -10.95 10.62 0.48
CA ASN A 78 -11.79 9.52 0.06
C ASN A 78 -11.17 8.16 0.45
N LEU A 79 -9.86 8.01 0.26
CA LEU A 79 -9.13 6.78 0.61
C LEU A 79 -9.12 6.48 2.12
N LYS A 80 -9.28 7.50 2.97
CA LYS A 80 -9.42 7.33 4.43
C LYS A 80 -10.55 6.36 4.78
N TYR A 81 -11.67 6.43 4.08
CA TYR A 81 -12.85 5.62 4.40
C TYR A 81 -12.66 4.15 4.04
N SER A 82 -11.97 3.84 2.93
CA SER A 82 -11.67 2.47 2.56
C SER A 82 -10.53 1.89 3.39
N THR A 83 -9.47 2.65 3.63
CA THR A 83 -8.24 2.16 4.28
C THR A 83 -8.22 2.28 5.79
N LEU A 84 -9.09 3.11 6.38
CA LEU A 84 -9.06 3.47 7.80
C LEU A 84 -7.70 4.06 8.23
N ILE A 85 -7.01 4.70 7.28
CA ILE A 85 -5.74 5.43 7.47
C ILE A 85 -6.03 6.92 7.35
N SER A 86 -5.48 7.72 8.27
CA SER A 86 -5.59 9.18 8.21
C SER A 86 -5.02 9.75 6.89
N PRO A 87 -5.64 10.75 6.26
CA PRO A 87 -5.18 11.35 4.99
C PRO A 87 -3.73 11.81 5.03
N ARG A 88 -3.28 12.36 6.17
CA ARG A 88 -1.87 12.72 6.42
C ARG A 88 -0.91 11.53 6.30
N ALA A 89 -1.29 10.38 6.85
CA ALA A 89 -0.49 9.17 6.77
C ALA A 89 -0.53 8.53 5.38
N ILE A 90 -1.66 8.62 4.67
CA ILE A 90 -1.76 8.22 3.25
C ILE A 90 -0.82 9.07 2.42
N SER A 91 -0.89 10.41 2.56
CA SER A 91 -0.02 11.33 1.84
C SER A 91 1.47 11.04 2.08
N ALA A 92 1.87 10.84 3.34
CA ALA A 92 3.23 10.46 3.68
C ALA A 92 3.63 9.11 3.06
N ALA A 93 2.77 8.09 3.14
CA ALA A 93 3.03 6.78 2.56
C ALA A 93 3.18 6.85 1.03
N VAL A 94 2.33 7.61 0.35
CA VAL A 94 2.38 7.82 -1.11
C VAL A 94 3.70 8.50 -1.50
N MET A 95 4.08 9.58 -0.81
CA MET A 95 5.34 10.27 -1.09
C MET A 95 6.56 9.37 -0.84
N ASP A 96 6.63 8.71 0.32
CA ASP A 96 7.72 7.77 0.64
C ASP A 96 7.84 6.68 -0.44
N THR A 97 6.72 6.05 -0.79
CA THR A 97 6.67 4.95 -1.77
C THR A 97 7.06 5.42 -3.16
N CYS A 98 6.52 6.53 -3.65
CA CYS A 98 6.88 7.06 -4.97
C CYS A 98 8.37 7.43 -5.04
N ASN A 99 8.94 8.03 -4.00
CA ASN A 99 10.37 8.35 -3.95
C ASN A 99 11.23 7.09 -3.97
N THR A 100 10.87 6.06 -3.20
CA THR A 100 11.54 4.76 -3.25
C THR A 100 11.46 4.13 -4.63
N LEU A 101 10.29 4.17 -5.28
CA LEU A 101 10.11 3.63 -6.63
C LEU A 101 10.99 4.37 -7.65
N MET A 102 11.01 5.71 -7.62
CA MET A 102 11.88 6.50 -8.50
C MET A 102 13.35 6.20 -8.27
N HIS A 103 13.78 6.09 -7.00
CA HIS A 103 15.15 5.72 -6.66
C HIS A 103 15.54 4.35 -7.23
N LEU A 104 14.71 3.32 -7.00
CA LEU A 104 14.96 1.98 -7.52
C LEU A 104 14.99 1.93 -9.06
N LEU A 105 14.10 2.67 -9.73
CA LEU A 105 14.10 2.76 -11.19
C LEU A 105 15.38 3.43 -11.72
N SER A 106 15.87 4.48 -11.04
CA SER A 106 17.12 5.15 -11.43
C SER A 106 18.35 4.25 -11.32
N LEU A 107 18.37 3.32 -10.35
CA LEU A 107 19.47 2.38 -10.16
C LEU A 107 19.50 1.25 -11.21
N LEU A 108 18.38 0.97 -11.88
CA LEU A 108 18.30 -0.06 -12.92
C LEU A 108 18.75 0.44 -14.30
N GLN A 109 19.05 1.73 -14.44
CA GLN A 109 19.48 2.36 -15.69
C GLN A 109 20.96 2.78 -15.68
N ALA A 110 21.71 2.43 -14.62
CA ALA A 110 23.14 2.67 -14.45
C ALA A 110 23.93 1.36 -14.52
#